data_AF-A0A9W5B3D2-F1
#
_entry.id   AF-A0A9W5B3D2-F1
#
_cell.length_a   1.000
_cell.length_b   1.000
_cell.length_c   1.000
_cell.angle_alpha   90.00
_cell.angle_beta   90.00
_cell.angle_gamma   90.00
#
_symmetry.space_group_name_H-M   'P 1'
#
loop_
_entity.id
_entity.type
_entity.pdbx_description
1 polymer ?
#
loop_
_entity_poly.entity_id
_entity_poly.type
_entity_poly.pdbx_seq_one_letter_code
_entity_poly.pdbx_strand_id
1 'polypeptide(L)'
;MKLSTPIFQLKRRAKLMVRNNAIPLHEALDQIACEEGFAAWSLLSAHVAAGSLSKDLFSRIVNGDMLLLAGRPGQGKTALAFELLRAAAEAGRQSILFTLEMTEQQVRKRTGQHAGAQREIEIVTSDEICADYMIRYLSPAKPGTFAVIDYLQLLDQQRHKPDLSQQVTVLAEFAKKTGVIFAFISQIDRSFDPQIKRFPDMRDIRLPNLLDLGLFTKACFLHNGEAQLHNVN
;
A
#
# COMPACT_ATOMS: atom_id res chain seq x y z
N MET A 1 14.94 6.55 2.64
CA MET A 1 16.14 7.32 2.21
C MET A 1 15.73 8.76 1.98
N LYS A 2 16.57 9.74 2.32
CA LYS A 2 16.29 11.15 1.99
C LYS A 2 16.93 11.44 0.64
N LEU A 3 16.15 11.91 -0.33
CA LEU A 3 16.69 12.28 -1.64
C LEU A 3 17.79 13.33 -1.50
N SER A 4 18.78 13.31 -2.40
CA SER A 4 19.85 14.31 -2.47
C SER A 4 19.29 15.71 -2.76
N THR A 5 18.21 15.78 -3.56
CA THR A 5 17.51 17.01 -3.95
C THR A 5 16.01 16.75 -4.14
N PRO A 6 15.15 17.79 -4.10
CA PRO A 6 13.71 17.63 -4.32
C PRO A 6 13.36 16.98 -5.68
N ILE A 7 12.32 16.13 -5.71
CA ILE A 7 11.94 15.35 -6.91
C ILE A 7 11.69 16.20 -8.17
N PHE A 8 11.19 17.44 -8.03
CA PHE A 8 10.99 18.33 -9.17
C PHE A 8 12.32 18.80 -9.79
N GLN A 9 13.39 18.92 -9.00
CA GLN A 9 14.73 19.23 -9.48
C GLN A 9 15.34 18.03 -10.21
N LEU A 10 15.14 16.82 -9.67
CA LEU A 10 15.53 15.56 -10.32
C LEU A 10 14.83 15.41 -11.68
N LYS A 11 13.52 15.67 -11.76
CA LYS A 11 12.76 15.64 -13.02
C LYS A 11 13.23 16.71 -14.02
N ARG A 12 13.63 17.90 -13.54
CA ARG A 12 14.23 18.94 -14.38
C ARG A 12 15.60 18.51 -14.93
N ARG A 13 16.41 17.85 -14.11
CA ARG A 13 17.71 17.29 -14.52
C ARG A 13 17.54 16.19 -15.57
N ALA A 14 16.56 15.30 -15.45
CA ALA A 14 16.25 14.31 -16.49
C ALA A 14 15.93 14.98 -17.83
N LYS A 15 15.10 16.03 -17.83
CA LYS A 15 14.78 16.81 -19.03
C LYS A 15 16.00 17.49 -19.67
N LEU A 16 17.00 17.88 -18.87
CA LEU A 16 18.27 18.42 -19.39
C LEU A 16 19.13 17.33 -20.02
N MET A 17 19.15 16.12 -19.45
CA MET A 17 19.87 14.97 -20.02
C MET A 17 19.32 14.55 -21.38
N VAL A 18 17.99 14.56 -21.55
CA VAL A 18 17.33 14.31 -22.85
C VAL A 18 17.81 15.30 -23.91
N ARG A 19 17.97 16.59 -23.54
CA ARG A 19 18.42 17.65 -24.47
C ARG A 19 19.88 17.50 -24.88
N ASN A 20 20.73 16.95 -24.02
CA ASN A 20 22.17 16.90 -24.25
C ASN A 20 22.65 15.56 -24.84
N ASN A 21 22.00 14.44 -24.49
CA ASN A 21 22.52 13.10 -24.77
C ASN A 21 21.59 12.22 -25.65
N ALA A 22 20.50 12.78 -26.19
CA ALA A 22 19.55 12.08 -27.07
C ALA A 22 18.98 10.75 -26.52
N ILE A 23 18.95 10.57 -25.19
CA ILE A 23 18.29 9.43 -24.56
C ILE A 23 16.79 9.72 -24.33
N PRO A 24 15.91 8.71 -24.41
CA PRO A 24 14.50 8.84 -24.06
C PRO A 24 14.30 9.33 -22.61
N LEU A 25 13.24 10.11 -22.36
CA LEU A 25 12.96 10.67 -21.04
C LEU A 25 12.81 9.60 -19.95
N HIS A 26 12.24 8.43 -20.27
CA HIS A 26 12.07 7.37 -19.27
C HIS A 26 13.42 6.79 -18.81
N GLU A 27 14.36 6.58 -19.72
CA GLU A 27 15.73 6.15 -19.39
C GLU A 27 16.48 7.20 -18.57
N ALA A 28 16.35 8.48 -18.94
CA ALA A 28 16.94 9.58 -18.18
C ALA A 28 16.38 9.66 -16.74
N LEU A 29 15.09 9.38 -16.57
CA LEU A 29 14.45 9.34 -15.27
C LEU A 29 14.92 8.12 -14.45
N ASP A 30 15.01 6.94 -15.05
CA ASP A 30 15.50 5.72 -14.38
C ASP A 30 16.97 5.85 -13.98
N GLN A 31 17.81 6.48 -14.80
CA GLN A 31 19.20 6.74 -14.46
C GLN A 31 19.34 7.65 -13.24
N ILE A 32 18.56 8.74 -13.18
CA ILE A 32 18.51 9.60 -12.00
C ILE A 32 17.97 8.86 -10.77
N ALA A 33 17.00 7.97 -10.96
CA ALA A 33 16.48 7.17 -9.86
C ALA A 33 17.56 6.25 -9.28
N CYS A 34 18.37 5.61 -10.14
CA CYS A 34 19.51 4.78 -9.74
C CYS A 34 20.55 5.56 -8.93
N GLU A 35 20.85 6.80 -9.33
CA GLU A 35 21.75 7.69 -8.57
C GLU A 35 21.23 7.99 -7.16
N GLU A 36 19.92 8.08 -7.00
CA GLU A 36 19.24 8.28 -5.71
C GLU A 36 19.03 6.97 -4.93
N GLY A 37 19.53 5.84 -5.44
CA GLY A 37 19.46 4.52 -4.80
C GLY A 37 18.19 3.72 -5.11
N PHE A 38 17.40 4.10 -6.13
CA PHE A 38 16.19 3.41 -6.55
C PHE A 38 16.37 2.69 -7.89
N ALA A 39 15.78 1.51 -8.05
CA ALA A 39 15.96 0.73 -9.29
C ALA A 39 15.22 1.32 -10.52
N ALA A 40 14.27 2.23 -10.30
CA ALA A 40 13.49 2.89 -11.36
C ALA A 40 12.86 4.19 -10.84
N TRP A 41 12.54 5.12 -11.74
CA TRP A 41 11.88 6.38 -11.42
C TRP A 41 10.49 6.18 -10.84
N SER A 42 9.77 5.16 -11.29
CA SER A 42 8.47 4.78 -10.72
C SER A 42 8.59 4.46 -9.22
N LEU A 43 9.66 3.77 -8.81
CA LEU A 43 9.93 3.43 -7.41
C LEU A 43 10.34 4.67 -6.60
N LEU A 44 11.22 5.52 -7.15
CA LEU A 44 11.60 6.79 -6.51
C LEU A 44 10.39 7.70 -6.33
N SER A 45 9.63 7.91 -7.41
CA SER A 45 8.43 8.75 -7.40
C SER A 45 7.39 8.20 -6.44
N ALA A 46 7.19 6.88 -6.41
CA ALA A 46 6.32 6.24 -5.43
C ALA A 46 6.83 6.44 -4.00
N HIS A 47 8.14 6.35 -3.75
CA HIS A 47 8.71 6.57 -2.42
C HIS A 47 8.56 8.03 -1.94
N VAL A 48 8.78 9.01 -2.82
CA VAL A 48 8.63 10.43 -2.49
C VAL A 48 7.18 10.81 -2.31
N ALA A 49 6.31 10.36 -3.24
CA ALA A 49 4.88 10.53 -3.11
C ALA A 49 4.42 9.91 -1.80
N ALA A 50 4.79 8.66 -1.54
CA ALA A 50 4.45 7.97 -0.29
C ALA A 50 5.05 8.65 0.95
N GLY A 51 6.24 9.25 0.91
CA GLY A 51 6.87 9.87 2.09
C GLY A 51 6.18 11.16 2.58
N SER A 52 5.67 12.00 1.67
CA SER A 52 4.88 13.19 2.03
C SER A 52 3.39 12.88 2.21
N LEU A 53 2.89 11.91 1.47
CA LEU A 53 1.49 11.50 1.49
C LEU A 53 1.19 10.58 2.68
N SER A 54 2.11 9.72 3.11
CA SER A 54 1.84 8.71 4.15
C SER A 54 1.56 9.34 5.50
N LYS A 55 2.25 10.42 5.88
CA LYS A 55 1.99 11.11 7.16
C LYS A 55 0.65 11.82 7.18
N ASP A 56 0.31 12.55 6.11
CA ASP A 56 -1.01 13.18 5.97
C ASP A 56 -2.11 12.13 5.90
N LEU A 57 -1.94 11.10 5.06
CA LEU A 57 -2.85 9.97 4.94
C LEU A 57 -3.04 9.24 6.28
N PHE A 58 -1.95 8.92 6.98
CA PHE A 58 -2.00 8.26 8.29
C PHE A 58 -2.72 9.11 9.34
N SER A 59 -2.51 10.43 9.34
CA SER A 59 -3.19 11.33 10.28
C SER A 59 -4.71 11.37 10.09
N ARG A 60 -5.19 11.03 8.90
CA ARG A 60 -6.63 10.98 8.56
C ARG A 60 -7.26 9.62 8.82
N ILE A 61 -6.47 8.62 9.20
CA ILE A 61 -6.94 7.27 9.51
C ILE A 61 -7.22 7.17 11.02
N VAL A 62 -8.42 6.71 11.36
CA VAL A 62 -8.89 6.56 12.75
C VAL A 62 -9.04 5.09 13.12
N ASN A 63 -9.10 4.81 14.41
CA ASN A 63 -9.26 3.44 14.92
C ASN A 63 -10.52 2.79 14.35
N GLY A 64 -10.40 1.53 13.91
CA GLY A 64 -11.49 0.78 13.30
C GLY A 64 -11.71 1.04 11.81
N ASP A 65 -10.88 1.88 11.17
CA ASP A 65 -10.98 2.12 9.73
C ASP A 65 -10.68 0.85 8.92
N MET A 66 -11.45 0.70 7.85
CA MET A 66 -11.24 -0.27 6.77
C MET A 66 -10.76 0.52 5.55
N LEU A 67 -9.45 0.55 5.34
CA LEU A 67 -8.79 1.29 4.26
C LEU A 67 -8.52 0.39 3.06
N LEU A 68 -8.80 0.90 1.86
CA LEU A 68 -8.42 0.26 0.61
C LEU A 68 -7.29 1.04 -0.07
N LEU A 69 -6.19 0.38 -0.43
CA LEU A 69 -5.05 0.94 -1.17
C LEU A 69 -5.04 0.38 -2.58
N ALA A 70 -5.63 1.11 -3.53
CA ALA A 70 -5.86 0.64 -4.89
C ALA A 70 -4.98 1.31 -5.95
N GLY A 71 -4.59 0.55 -6.97
CA GLY A 71 -3.83 1.04 -8.11
C GLY A 71 -3.46 -0.07 -9.09
N ARG A 72 -3.07 0.30 -10.31
CA ARG A 72 -2.57 -0.66 -11.32
C ARG A 72 -1.22 -1.29 -10.89
N PRO A 73 -0.80 -2.42 -11.48
CA PRO A 73 0.54 -2.96 -11.25
C PRO A 73 1.63 -1.91 -11.47
N GLY A 74 2.66 -1.89 -10.63
CA GLY A 74 3.77 -0.92 -10.70
C GLY A 74 3.48 0.49 -10.18
N GLN A 75 2.24 0.82 -9.77
CA GLN A 75 1.86 2.17 -9.30
C GLN A 75 2.22 2.44 -7.81
N GLY A 76 3.01 1.59 -7.17
CA GLY A 76 3.54 1.87 -5.83
C GLY A 76 2.63 1.53 -4.63
N LYS A 77 1.57 0.72 -4.80
CA LYS A 77 0.67 0.32 -3.69
C LYS A 77 1.40 -0.26 -2.48
N THR A 78 2.25 -1.26 -2.72
CA THR A 78 3.04 -1.93 -1.66
C THR A 78 4.02 -0.96 -1.01
N ALA A 79 4.62 -0.05 -1.79
CA ALA A 79 5.49 1.00 -1.25
C ALA A 79 4.71 1.95 -0.32
N LEU A 80 3.51 2.39 -0.71
CA LEU A 80 2.66 3.21 0.15
C LEU A 80 2.25 2.46 1.43
N ALA A 81 1.88 1.18 1.31
CA ALA A 81 1.50 0.36 2.46
C ALA A 81 2.66 0.23 3.46
N PHE A 82 3.89 0.03 2.97
CA PHE A 82 5.09 0.00 3.82
C PHE A 82 5.38 1.34 4.49
N GLU A 83 5.20 2.46 3.79
CA GLU A 83 5.33 3.78 4.41
C GLU A 83 4.25 4.05 5.47
N LEU A 84 3.02 3.56 5.28
CA LEU A 84 1.95 3.66 6.28
C LEU A 84 2.24 2.79 7.51
N LEU A 85 2.70 1.55 7.32
CA LEU A 85 3.19 0.70 8.42
C LEU A 85 4.33 1.37 9.19
N ARG A 86 5.28 1.99 8.47
CA ARG A 86 6.38 2.73 9.09
C ARG A 86 5.88 3.94 9.88
N ALA A 87 4.94 4.71 9.32
CA ALA A 87 4.33 5.84 10.01
C ALA A 87 3.56 5.41 11.28
N ALA A 88 2.84 4.28 11.21
CA ALA A 88 2.16 3.70 12.36
C ALA A 88 3.15 3.27 13.46
N ALA A 89 4.23 2.59 13.08
CA ALA A 89 5.30 2.20 14.00
C ALA A 89 5.99 3.43 14.62
N GLU A 90 6.25 4.47 13.82
CA GLU A 90 6.79 5.76 14.28
C GLU A 90 5.88 6.47 15.29
N ALA A 91 4.56 6.31 15.13
CA ALA A 91 3.53 6.79 16.05
C ALA A 91 3.32 5.88 17.28
N GLY A 92 4.14 4.83 17.45
CA GLY A 92 4.07 3.90 18.57
C GLY A 92 2.92 2.89 18.48
N ARG A 93 2.32 2.74 17.29
CA ARG A 93 1.27 1.74 17.06
C ARG A 93 1.90 0.41 16.61
N GLN A 94 1.31 -0.70 17.04
CA GLN A 94 1.70 -2.01 16.52
C GLN A 94 1.38 -2.04 15.02
N SER A 95 2.33 -2.50 14.22
CA SER A 95 2.27 -2.42 12.75
C SER A 95 2.56 -3.79 12.18
N ILE A 96 1.58 -4.38 11.49
CA ILE A 96 1.60 -5.79 11.09
C ILE A 96 1.33 -5.89 9.59
N LEU A 97 2.14 -6.65 8.88
CA LEU A 97 1.93 -7.01 7.48
C LEU A 97 1.56 -8.48 7.39
N PHE A 98 0.34 -8.76 6.93
CA PHE A 98 -0.07 -10.07 6.45
C PHE A 98 0.15 -10.12 4.94
N THR A 99 1.02 -11.01 4.48
CA THR A 99 1.30 -11.15 3.04
C THR A 99 1.29 -12.61 2.61
N LEU A 100 0.61 -12.85 1.50
CA LEU A 100 0.58 -14.13 0.79
C LEU A 100 1.45 -14.10 -0.49
N GLU A 101 1.92 -12.92 -0.89
CA GLU A 101 2.71 -12.73 -2.13
C GLU A 101 4.22 -12.70 -1.86
N MET A 102 4.63 -12.17 -0.71
CA MET A 102 6.03 -11.87 -0.43
C MET A 102 6.60 -12.72 0.71
N THR A 103 7.86 -13.11 0.59
CA THR A 103 8.60 -13.69 1.71
C THR A 103 9.05 -12.61 2.69
N GLU A 104 9.29 -12.99 3.94
CA GLU A 104 9.80 -12.08 4.96
C GLU A 104 11.09 -11.38 4.52
N GLN A 105 12.01 -12.12 3.88
CA GLN A 105 13.26 -11.56 3.34
C GLN A 105 13.01 -10.48 2.28
N GLN A 106 12.03 -10.68 1.40
CA GLN A 106 11.67 -9.70 0.38
C GLN A 106 11.08 -8.44 1.01
N VAL A 107 10.23 -8.59 2.03
CA VAL A 107 9.66 -7.45 2.76
C VAL A 107 10.77 -6.67 3.45
N ARG A 108 11.62 -7.33 4.27
CA ARG A 108 12.73 -6.68 4.98
C ARG A 108 13.67 -5.93 4.02
N LYS A 109 13.98 -6.53 2.86
CA LYS A 109 14.80 -5.88 1.82
C LYS A 109 14.13 -4.60 1.27
N ARG A 110 12.81 -4.61 1.07
CA ARG A 110 12.07 -3.46 0.53
C ARG A 110 11.80 -2.37 1.56
N THR A 111 11.57 -2.73 2.83
CA THR A 111 11.37 -1.77 3.92
C THR A 111 12.67 -1.19 4.44
N GLY A 112 13.82 -1.80 4.09
CA GLY A 112 15.12 -1.44 4.64
C GLY A 112 15.22 -1.74 6.13
N GLN A 113 14.36 -2.61 6.66
CA GLN A 113 14.43 -3.03 8.05
C GLN A 113 15.57 -4.01 8.25
N HIS A 114 16.33 -3.78 9.31
CA HIS A 114 17.40 -4.65 9.77
C HIS A 114 17.04 -5.18 11.15
N ALA A 115 17.51 -6.39 11.46
CA ALA A 115 17.28 -7.02 12.74
C ALA A 115 17.75 -6.10 13.88
N GLY A 116 16.87 -5.85 14.87
CA GLY A 116 17.14 -4.97 16.01
C GLY A 116 16.67 -3.52 15.85
N ALA A 117 15.85 -3.20 14.86
CA ALA A 117 15.21 -1.89 14.77
C ALA A 117 14.25 -1.65 15.95
N GLN A 118 14.29 -0.48 16.59
CA GLN A 118 13.45 -0.15 17.75
C GLN A 118 11.93 -0.17 17.48
N ARG A 119 11.52 -0.12 16.20
CA ARG A 119 10.13 0.01 15.75
C ARG A 119 9.91 -0.87 14.53
N GLU A 120 9.93 -2.17 14.76
CA GLU A 120 9.88 -3.18 13.70
C GLU A 120 8.46 -3.38 13.18
N ILE A 121 8.33 -3.63 11.87
CA ILE A 121 7.07 -4.06 11.28
C ILE A 121 7.03 -5.57 11.48
N GLU A 122 5.96 -6.05 12.10
CA GLU A 122 5.74 -7.47 12.28
C GLU A 122 5.29 -8.08 10.95
N ILE A 123 5.97 -9.12 10.48
CA ILE A 123 5.72 -9.72 9.16
C ILE A 123 5.17 -11.12 9.37
N VAL A 124 3.97 -11.35 8.85
CA VAL A 124 3.26 -12.63 8.93
C VAL A 124 3.14 -13.21 7.53
N THR A 125 3.89 -14.29 7.29
CA THR A 125 3.83 -15.10 6.07
C THR A 125 3.33 -16.49 6.45
N SER A 126 2.11 -16.83 6.07
CA SER A 126 1.52 -18.16 6.32
C SER A 126 0.45 -18.47 5.29
N ASP A 127 0.44 -19.72 4.80
CA ASP A 127 -0.61 -20.19 3.90
C ASP A 127 -1.99 -20.25 4.58
N GLU A 128 -2.05 -20.16 5.91
CA GLU A 128 -3.28 -20.14 6.72
C GLU A 128 -3.93 -18.76 6.81
N ILE A 129 -3.31 -17.70 6.24
CA ILE A 129 -3.86 -16.33 6.34
C ILE A 129 -5.26 -16.28 5.71
N CYS A 130 -6.25 -16.07 6.57
CA CYS A 130 -7.65 -15.80 6.29
C CYS A 130 -8.19 -14.88 7.40
N ALA A 131 -9.43 -14.41 7.27
CA ALA A 131 -10.04 -13.57 8.30
C ALA A 131 -9.96 -14.17 9.72
N ASP A 132 -10.31 -15.45 9.88
CA ASP A 132 -10.27 -16.11 11.21
C ASP A 132 -8.86 -16.19 11.78
N TYR A 133 -7.87 -16.48 10.93
CA TYR A 133 -6.46 -16.49 11.33
C TYR A 133 -6.04 -15.10 11.80
N MET A 134 -6.33 -14.05 11.02
CA MET A 134 -5.98 -12.68 11.35
C MET A 134 -6.66 -12.21 12.64
N ILE A 135 -7.94 -12.52 12.83
CA ILE A 135 -8.69 -12.18 14.05
C ILE A 135 -8.07 -12.86 15.28
N ARG A 136 -7.72 -14.16 15.19
CA ARG A 136 -7.04 -14.86 16.29
C ARG A 136 -5.68 -14.23 16.59
N TYR A 137 -4.91 -13.94 15.54
CA TYR A 137 -3.60 -13.31 15.65
C TYR A 137 -3.67 -11.93 16.33
N LEU A 138 -4.71 -11.15 15.99
CA LEU A 138 -4.92 -9.79 16.45
C LEU A 138 -5.77 -9.69 17.72
N SER A 139 -6.21 -10.81 18.29
CA SER A 139 -6.99 -10.81 19.53
C SER A 139 -6.31 -10.08 20.71
N PRO A 140 -4.97 -10.13 20.91
CA PRO A 140 -4.30 -9.36 21.95
C PRO A 140 -3.91 -7.94 21.52
N ALA A 141 -4.24 -7.53 20.29
CA ALA A 141 -3.85 -6.23 19.74
C ALA A 141 -4.57 -5.09 20.46
N LYS A 142 -3.89 -3.94 20.57
CA LYS A 142 -4.45 -2.73 21.16
C LYS A 142 -5.23 -1.93 20.10
N PRO A 143 -6.21 -1.11 20.50
CA PRO A 143 -6.84 -0.15 19.59
C PRO A 143 -5.78 0.72 18.89
N GLY A 144 -5.92 0.90 17.57
CA GLY A 144 -4.98 1.61 16.74
C GLY A 144 -3.88 0.74 16.11
N THR A 145 -3.78 -0.55 16.44
CA THR A 145 -2.93 -1.49 15.68
C THR A 145 -3.25 -1.39 14.19
N PHE A 146 -2.23 -1.21 13.36
CA PHE A 146 -2.33 -1.01 11.93
C PHE A 146 -1.91 -2.27 11.18
N ALA A 147 -2.87 -2.98 10.61
CA ALA A 147 -2.68 -4.23 9.90
C ALA A 147 -2.83 -4.02 8.38
N VAL A 148 -1.79 -4.31 7.61
CA VAL A 148 -1.83 -4.33 6.14
C VAL A 148 -2.05 -5.76 5.65
N ILE A 149 -2.89 -5.91 4.65
CA ILE A 149 -3.19 -7.19 3.98
C ILE A 149 -2.80 -7.08 2.51
N ASP A 150 -1.80 -7.85 2.10
CA ASP A 150 -1.26 -7.89 0.74
C ASP A 150 -1.54 -9.24 0.07
N TYR A 151 -2.52 -9.35 -0.84
CA TYR A 151 -3.51 -8.36 -1.29
C TYR A 151 -4.93 -8.94 -1.22
N LEU A 152 -5.96 -8.10 -1.27
CA LEU A 152 -7.37 -8.46 -1.11
C LEU A 152 -7.78 -9.67 -1.97
N GLN A 153 -7.35 -9.71 -3.22
CA GLN A 153 -7.67 -10.77 -4.18
C GLN A 153 -6.96 -12.11 -3.88
N LEU A 154 -5.91 -12.16 -3.05
CA LEU A 154 -5.28 -13.41 -2.61
C LEU A 154 -6.11 -14.16 -1.56
N LEU A 155 -6.93 -13.44 -0.78
CA LEU A 155 -7.78 -14.05 0.25
C LEU A 155 -8.83 -15.00 -0.34
N ASP A 156 -9.12 -14.86 -1.63
CA ASP A 156 -10.14 -15.63 -2.37
C ASP A 156 -9.55 -16.85 -3.12
N GLN A 157 -8.22 -17.02 -3.15
CA GLN A 157 -7.60 -18.03 -4.02
C GLN A 157 -7.69 -19.47 -3.51
N GLN A 158 -7.90 -19.67 -2.21
CA GLN A 158 -7.95 -21.00 -1.62
C GLN A 158 -9.40 -21.43 -1.39
N ARG A 159 -9.90 -22.35 -2.22
CA ARG A 159 -11.31 -22.81 -2.23
C ARG A 159 -11.82 -23.43 -0.91
N HIS A 160 -10.92 -23.75 0.02
CA HIS A 160 -11.30 -24.27 1.33
C HIS A 160 -11.50 -23.17 2.38
N LYS A 161 -11.12 -21.92 2.07
CA LYS A 161 -11.31 -20.75 2.93
C LYS A 161 -12.69 -20.11 2.69
N PRO A 162 -13.20 -19.34 3.67
CA PRO A 162 -14.48 -18.64 3.51
C PRO A 162 -14.45 -17.66 2.33
N ASP A 163 -15.62 -17.34 1.79
CA ASP A 163 -15.75 -16.38 0.69
C ASP A 163 -15.17 -15.00 1.06
N LEU A 164 -14.60 -14.30 0.08
CA LEU A 164 -14.01 -12.97 0.29
C LEU A 164 -14.97 -11.99 0.97
N SER A 165 -16.25 -12.01 0.60
CA SER A 165 -17.28 -11.15 1.20
C SER A 165 -17.48 -11.42 2.69
N GLN A 166 -17.55 -12.70 3.07
CA GLN A 166 -17.64 -13.11 4.47
C GLN A 166 -16.39 -12.69 5.25
N GLN A 167 -15.21 -12.94 4.67
CA GLN A 167 -13.93 -12.56 5.28
C GLN A 167 -13.84 -11.06 5.54
N VAL A 168 -14.17 -10.20 4.56
CA VAL A 168 -14.11 -8.74 4.73
C VAL A 168 -15.18 -8.26 5.73
N THR A 169 -16.35 -8.89 5.75
CA THR A 169 -17.43 -8.54 6.71
C THR A 169 -16.98 -8.77 8.15
N VAL A 170 -16.44 -9.95 8.47
CA VAL A 170 -16.00 -10.24 9.85
C VAL A 170 -14.79 -9.39 10.25
N LEU A 171 -13.91 -9.03 9.31
CA LEU A 171 -12.81 -8.10 9.57
C LEU A 171 -13.31 -6.68 9.84
N ALA A 172 -14.34 -6.21 9.12
CA ALA A 172 -14.96 -4.91 9.37
C ALA A 172 -15.61 -4.85 10.76
N GLU A 173 -16.32 -5.91 11.16
CA GLU A 173 -16.89 -6.02 12.50
C GLU A 173 -15.81 -6.04 13.59
N PHE A 174 -14.74 -6.80 13.37
CA PHE A 174 -13.59 -6.86 14.27
C PHE A 174 -12.91 -5.49 14.40
N ALA A 175 -12.68 -4.79 13.30
CA ALA A 175 -12.11 -3.45 13.27
C ALA A 175 -12.95 -2.48 14.11
N LYS A 176 -14.27 -2.46 13.86
CA LYS A 176 -15.22 -1.61 14.58
C LYS A 176 -15.24 -1.90 16.09
N LYS A 177 -15.13 -3.18 16.48
CA LYS A 177 -15.17 -3.60 17.89
C LYS A 177 -13.86 -3.32 18.64
N THR A 178 -12.72 -3.55 17.99
CA THR A 178 -11.40 -3.54 18.65
C THR A 178 -10.62 -2.25 18.43
N GLY A 179 -11.00 -1.45 17.42
CA GLY A 179 -10.24 -0.30 16.98
C GLY A 179 -8.99 -0.65 16.17
N VAL A 180 -8.78 -1.92 15.81
CA VAL A 180 -7.77 -2.33 14.83
C VAL A 180 -8.10 -1.70 13.48
N ILE A 181 -7.08 -1.23 12.77
CA ILE A 181 -7.19 -0.63 11.46
C ILE A 181 -6.71 -1.65 10.44
N PHE A 182 -7.52 -1.94 9.42
CA PHE A 182 -7.08 -2.78 8.31
C PHE A 182 -6.86 -1.95 7.05
N ALA A 183 -5.75 -2.19 6.38
CA ALA A 183 -5.43 -1.61 5.08
C ALA A 183 -5.22 -2.72 4.04
N PHE A 184 -6.09 -2.77 3.04
CA PHE A 184 -6.09 -3.80 2.01
C PHE A 184 -5.43 -3.27 0.75
N ILE A 185 -4.35 -3.91 0.30
CA ILE A 185 -3.81 -3.66 -1.03
C ILE A 185 -4.77 -4.28 -2.05
N SER A 186 -5.13 -3.53 -3.09
CA SER A 186 -6.05 -3.99 -4.12
C SER A 186 -5.62 -3.54 -5.52
N GLN A 187 -5.86 -4.37 -6.53
CA GLN A 187 -5.59 -4.02 -7.92
C GLN A 187 -6.78 -3.27 -8.54
N ILE A 188 -6.46 -2.33 -9.44
CA ILE A 188 -7.44 -1.70 -10.33
C ILE A 188 -7.63 -2.54 -11.59
N ASP A 189 -8.87 -2.70 -12.01
CA ASP A 189 -9.26 -3.45 -13.20
C ASP A 189 -8.59 -2.87 -14.46
N ARG A 190 -8.41 -3.72 -15.48
CA ARG A 190 -7.80 -3.31 -16.75
C ARG A 190 -8.72 -2.47 -17.62
N SER A 191 -10.02 -2.47 -17.34
CA SER A 191 -11.02 -1.65 -18.02
C SER A 191 -10.94 -0.17 -17.64
N PHE A 192 -10.29 0.19 -16.54
CA PHE A 192 -10.03 1.58 -16.20
C PHE A 192 -9.18 2.26 -17.27
N ASP A 193 -9.74 3.30 -17.90
CA ASP A 193 -9.07 4.08 -18.93
C ASP A 193 -8.65 5.47 -18.39
N PRO A 194 -7.33 5.72 -18.24
CA PRO A 194 -6.83 7.00 -17.76
C PRO A 194 -7.06 8.17 -18.73
N GLN A 195 -7.40 7.91 -20.00
CA GLN A 195 -7.75 8.96 -20.97
C GLN A 195 -9.14 9.54 -20.70
N ILE A 196 -10.05 8.72 -20.17
CA ILE A 196 -11.43 9.11 -19.86
C ILE A 196 -11.50 9.72 -18.45
N LYS A 197 -10.74 9.15 -17.50
CA LYS A 197 -10.82 9.51 -16.10
C LYS A 197 -9.43 9.53 -15.46
N ARG A 198 -9.06 10.66 -14.87
CA ARG A 198 -7.72 10.89 -14.31
C ARG A 198 -7.34 9.94 -13.16
N PHE A 199 -8.28 9.58 -12.30
CA PHE A 199 -8.05 8.68 -11.15
C PHE A 199 -9.07 7.55 -11.15
N PRO A 200 -8.70 6.33 -10.70
CA PRO A 200 -9.68 5.30 -10.46
C PRO A 200 -10.57 5.64 -9.25
N ASP A 201 -11.75 5.02 -9.18
CA ASP A 201 -12.66 5.04 -8.03
C ASP A 201 -13.04 3.62 -7.60
N MET A 202 -13.97 3.51 -6.65
CA MET A 202 -14.41 2.23 -6.10
C MET A 202 -14.91 1.24 -7.17
N ARG A 203 -15.51 1.71 -8.26
CA ARG A 203 -16.03 0.88 -9.36
C ARG A 203 -14.92 0.28 -10.22
N ASP A 204 -13.73 0.89 -10.17
CA ASP A 204 -12.56 0.44 -10.92
C ASP A 204 -11.77 -0.64 -10.16
N ILE A 205 -12.19 -1.03 -8.94
CA ILE A 205 -11.52 -2.07 -8.15
C ILE A 205 -11.72 -3.44 -8.81
N ARG A 206 -10.62 -4.17 -9.00
CA ARG A 206 -10.66 -5.55 -9.50
C ARG A 206 -11.12 -6.47 -8.38
N LEU A 207 -12.29 -7.07 -8.53
CA LEU A 207 -12.84 -8.03 -7.59
C LEU A 207 -12.89 -9.43 -8.23
N PRO A 208 -12.44 -10.49 -7.54
CA PRO A 208 -12.58 -11.86 -8.04
C PRO A 208 -14.02 -12.37 -7.89
N ASN A 209 -14.71 -11.91 -6.84
CA ASN A 209 -16.09 -12.24 -6.48
C ASN A 209 -16.83 -10.98 -5.99
N LEU A 210 -18.16 -11.05 -5.87
CA LEU A 210 -18.97 -9.95 -5.34
C LEU A 210 -18.53 -9.60 -3.91
N LEU A 211 -18.20 -8.33 -3.68
CA LEU A 211 -17.82 -7.79 -2.39
C LEU A 211 -18.53 -6.46 -2.19
N ASP A 212 -19.15 -6.28 -1.01
CA ASP A 212 -19.69 -4.99 -0.62
C ASP A 212 -18.56 -4.01 -0.31
N LEU A 213 -18.32 -3.10 -1.25
CA LEU A 213 -17.32 -2.06 -1.14
C LEU A 213 -17.70 -0.98 -0.11
N GLY A 214 -18.96 -0.93 0.33
CA GLY A 214 -19.41 -0.08 1.44
C GLY A 214 -18.87 -0.49 2.81
N LEU A 215 -18.23 -1.66 2.92
CA LEU A 215 -17.54 -2.07 4.15
C LEU A 215 -16.23 -1.30 4.38
N PHE A 216 -15.65 -0.69 3.34
CA PHE A 216 -14.48 0.16 3.47
C PHE A 216 -14.92 1.54 3.93
N THR A 217 -14.22 2.11 4.91
CA THR A 217 -14.48 3.49 5.38
C THR A 217 -13.72 4.49 4.54
N LYS A 218 -12.56 4.09 3.98
CA LYS A 218 -11.68 4.95 3.19
C LYS A 218 -11.06 4.20 2.03
N ALA A 219 -10.76 4.91 0.95
CA ALA A 219 -10.04 4.38 -0.19
C ALA A 219 -8.98 5.38 -0.68
N CYS A 220 -7.75 4.91 -0.85
CA CYS A 220 -6.65 5.63 -1.43
C CYS A 220 -6.33 5.05 -2.81
N PHE A 221 -6.52 5.86 -3.85
CA PHE A 221 -6.27 5.47 -5.24
C PHE A 221 -4.94 6.04 -5.73
N LEU A 222 -4.05 5.17 -6.19
CA LEU A 222 -2.74 5.52 -6.74
C LEU A 222 -2.78 5.50 -8.27
N HIS A 223 -2.33 6.61 -8.87
CA HIS A 223 -2.20 6.73 -10.32
C HIS A 223 -1.06 7.70 -10.69
N ASN A 224 -0.14 7.25 -11.54
CA ASN A 224 0.98 8.02 -12.09
C ASN A 224 1.84 8.76 -11.04
N GLY A 225 2.08 8.13 -9.90
CA GLY A 225 2.87 8.70 -8.81
C GLY A 225 2.13 9.74 -7.96
N GLU A 226 0.84 9.92 -8.19
CA GLU A 226 -0.06 10.67 -7.30
C GLU A 226 -0.96 9.68 -6.54
N ALA A 227 -1.50 10.11 -5.40
CA ALA A 227 -2.57 9.37 -4.75
C ALA A 227 -3.68 10.29 -4.23
N GLN A 228 -4.88 9.75 -4.19
CA GLN A 228 -6.08 10.46 -3.75
C GLN A 228 -6.82 9.63 -2.70
N LEU A 229 -6.98 10.19 -1.51
CA LEU A 229 -7.79 9.61 -0.43
C LEU A 229 -9.24 10.08 -0.57
N HIS A 230 -10.17 9.14 -0.44
CA HIS A 230 -11.61 9.36 -0.42
C HIS A 230 -12.19 8.72 0.84
N ASN A 231 -13.20 9.37 1.42
CA ASN A 231 -14.10 8.70 2.35
C ASN A 231 -15.12 7.95 1.50
N VAL A 232 -15.38 6.69 1.84
CA VAL A 232 -16.34 5.84 1.12
C VAL A 232 -17.73 5.99 1.73
N ASN A 233 -17.79 6.22 3.05
CA ASN A 233 -19.00 6.51 3.83
C ASN A 233 -18.81 7.74 4.71
#